data_AF-A0A845SEG1-F1
#
_entry.id   AF-A0A845SEG1-F1
#
_cell.length_a   1.000
_cell.length_b   1.000
_cell.length_c   1.000
_cell.angle_alpha   90.00
_cell.angle_beta   90.00
_cell.angle_gamma   90.00
#
_symmetry.space_group_name_H-M   'P 1'
#
loop_
_entity.id
_entity.type
_entity.pdbx_description
1 polymer ?
#
loop_
_entity_poly.entity_id
_entity_poly.type
_entity_poly.pdbx_seq_one_letter_code
_entity_poly.pdbx_strand_id
1 'polypeptide(L)'
;MSIAIFAAGCFWGVEKKFDLTKGVTKVEVGYTGGETKNPTYEEVCYEETGHAEAVRINFDENIITYKELLNVFWSCHNPTTL
;
A
#
# COMPACT_ATOMS: atom_id res chain seq x y z
N MET A 1 16.82 -7.30 0.00
CA MET A 1 15.37 -7.23 -0.23
C MET A 1 14.77 -6.47 0.92
N SER A 2 13.99 -5.45 0.61
CA SER A 2 13.40 -4.54 1.60
C SER A 2 11.90 -4.45 1.43
N ILE A 3 11.23 -3.96 2.46
CA ILE A 3 9.77 -3.87 2.53
C ILE A 3 9.37 -2.42 2.73
N ALA A 4 8.38 -1.98 1.95
CA ALA A 4 7.67 -0.72 2.14
C ALA A 4 6.18 -1.00 2.34
N ILE A 5 5.51 -0.16 3.13
CA ILE A 5 4.06 -0.21 3.30
C ILE A 5 3.49 1.17 2.97
N PHE A 6 2.51 1.23 2.08
CA PHE A 6 1.84 2.48 1.69
C PHE A 6 0.33 2.33 1.74
N ALA A 7 -0.35 3.35 2.28
CA ALA A 7 -1.80 3.52 2.21
C ALA A 7 -2.11 4.71 1.31
N ALA A 8 -2.84 4.50 0.22
CA ALA A 8 -3.01 5.49 -0.86
C ALA A 8 -4.43 5.47 -1.47
N GLY A 9 -5.44 5.20 -0.64
CA GLY A 9 -6.82 4.95 -1.10
C GLY A 9 -7.03 3.51 -1.54
N CYS A 10 -7.93 3.29 -2.51
CA CYS A 10 -8.33 1.94 -2.92
C CYS A 10 -7.12 1.09 -3.35
N PHE A 11 -6.84 0.03 -2.59
CA PHE A 11 -5.63 -0.77 -2.74
C PHE A 11 -5.53 -1.54 -4.06
N TRP A 12 -6.63 -1.77 -4.80
CA TRP A 12 -6.61 -2.50 -6.07
C TRP A 12 -5.88 -1.72 -7.16
N GLY A 13 -6.13 -0.42 -7.24
CA GLY A 13 -5.44 0.45 -8.19
C GLY A 13 -3.98 0.65 -7.80
N VAL A 14 -3.70 0.74 -6.50
CA VAL A 14 -2.36 0.94 -5.95
C VAL A 14 -1.50 -0.32 -6.14
N GLU A 15 -2.03 -1.48 -5.81
CA GLU A 15 -1.40 -2.79 -6.01
C GLU A 15 -0.97 -2.94 -7.46
N LYS A 16 -1.89 -2.69 -8.40
CA LYS A 16 -1.59 -2.84 -9.82
C LYS A 16 -0.46 -1.93 -10.30
N LYS A 17 -0.37 -0.71 -9.79
CA LYS A 17 0.71 0.22 -10.14
C LYS A 17 2.07 -0.25 -9.63
N PHE A 18 2.15 -0.75 -8.40
CA PHE A 18 3.40 -1.28 -7.86
C PHE A 18 3.79 -2.63 -8.48
N ASP A 19 2.84 -3.49 -8.80
CA ASP A 19 3.09 -4.78 -9.46
C ASP A 19 3.76 -4.62 -10.83
N LEU A 20 3.47 -3.52 -11.53
CA LEU A 20 4.10 -3.18 -12.81
C LEU A 20 5.44 -2.42 -12.67
N THR A 21 5.85 -2.08 -11.45
CA THR A 21 7.05 -1.27 -11.21
C THR A 21 8.30 -2.15 -11.21
N LYS A 22 9.26 -1.85 -12.09
CA LYS A 22 10.53 -2.60 -12.17
C LYS A 22 11.28 -2.55 -10.83
N GLY A 23 11.74 -3.72 -10.36
CA GLY A 23 12.42 -3.86 -9.07
C GLY A 23 11.49 -4.21 -7.91
N VAL A 24 10.17 -4.09 -8.10
CA VAL A 24 9.18 -4.71 -7.22
C VAL A 24 9.10 -6.20 -7.54
N THR A 25 9.08 -7.02 -6.49
CA THR A 25 9.12 -8.49 -6.58
C THR A 25 7.85 -9.16 -6.08
N LYS A 26 7.12 -8.50 -5.18
CA LYS A 26 5.83 -8.96 -4.66
C LYS A 26 5.07 -7.78 -4.07
N VAL A 27 3.77 -7.71 -4.36
CA VAL A 27 2.84 -6.78 -3.70
C VAL A 27 1.73 -7.61 -3.05
N GLU A 28 1.34 -7.20 -1.85
CA GLU A 28 0.22 -7.81 -1.11
C GLU A 28 -0.67 -6.67 -0.60
N VAL A 29 -1.98 -6.83 -0.71
CA VAL A 29 -2.96 -5.90 -0.13
C VAL A 29 -3.35 -6.31 1.29
N GLY A 30 -3.75 -5.33 2.09
CA GLY A 30 -4.26 -5.58 3.44
C GLY A 30 -4.69 -4.30 4.14
N TYR A 31 -4.80 -4.39 5.47
CA TYR A 31 -5.31 -3.32 6.33
C TYR A 31 -4.30 -3.03 7.44
N THR A 32 -4.07 -1.75 7.74
CA THR A 32 -3.16 -1.33 8.81
C THR A 32 -3.54 0.03 9.39
N GLY A 33 -2.94 0.39 10.52
CA GLY A 33 -3.15 1.68 11.19
C GLY A 33 -4.33 1.74 12.17
N GLY A 34 -5.20 0.71 12.17
CA GLY A 34 -6.33 0.59 13.08
C GLY A 34 -6.06 -0.28 14.31
N GLU A 35 -7.12 -0.52 15.08
CA GLU A 35 -7.04 -1.21 16.39
C GLU A 35 -7.58 -2.65 16.35
N THR A 36 -8.51 -2.95 15.43
CA THR A 36 -9.11 -4.29 15.31
C THR A 36 -8.07 -5.32 14.87
N LYS A 37 -7.95 -6.43 15.60
CA LYS A 37 -7.03 -7.51 15.24
C LYS A 37 -7.65 -8.42 14.18
N ASN A 38 -6.87 -8.74 13.15
CA ASN A 38 -7.28 -9.60 12.03
C ASN A 38 -8.62 -9.15 11.38
N PRO A 39 -8.74 -7.87 10.98
CA PRO A 39 -9.98 -7.37 10.43
C PRO A 39 -10.27 -8.01 9.06
N THR A 40 -11.55 -8.22 8.78
CA THR A 40 -12.11 -8.59 7.47
C THR A 40 -12.37 -7.35 6.61
N TYR A 41 -12.62 -7.55 5.32
CA TYR A 41 -12.95 -6.44 4.42
C TYR A 41 -14.24 -5.74 4.85
N GLU A 42 -15.26 -6.52 5.23
CA GLU A 42 -16.55 -6.02 5.66
C GLU A 42 -16.44 -5.19 6.95
N GLU A 43 -15.66 -5.65 7.94
CA GLU A 43 -15.40 -4.87 9.16
C GLU A 43 -14.71 -3.53 8.82
N VAL A 44 -13.72 -3.52 7.91
CA VAL A 44 -13.05 -2.26 7.52
C VAL A 44 -13.97 -1.32 6.75
N CYS A 45 -14.88 -1.84 5.91
CA CYS A 45 -15.79 -1.02 5.12
C CYS A 45 -16.97 -0.46 5.92
N TYR A 46 -17.45 -1.19 6.91
CA TYR A 46 -18.75 -0.89 7.54
C TYR A 46 -18.70 -0.66 9.04
N GLU A 47 -17.57 -0.96 9.70
CA GLU A 47 -17.38 -0.74 11.13
C GLU A 47 -16.24 0.26 11.39
N GLU A 48 -16.15 0.74 12.63
CA GLU A 48 -15.10 1.68 13.06
C GLU A 48 -13.84 0.93 13.51
N THR A 49 -13.15 0.26 12.57
CA THR A 49 -11.91 -0.48 12.87
C THR A 49 -10.66 0.41 12.95
N GLY A 50 -10.73 1.61 12.35
CA GLY A 50 -9.62 2.56 12.23
C GLY A 50 -8.55 2.18 11.20
N HIS A 51 -8.72 1.07 10.46
CA HIS A 51 -7.73 0.67 9.46
C HIS A 51 -7.86 1.44 8.16
N ALA A 52 -6.71 1.65 7.51
CA ALA A 52 -6.63 2.09 6.12
C ALA A 52 -6.31 0.89 5.21
N GLU A 53 -6.85 0.92 3.99
CA GLU A 53 -6.40 0.04 2.91
C GLU A 53 -4.94 0.37 2.56
N ALA A 54 -4.08 -0.66 2.54
CA ALA A 54 -2.66 -0.52 2.31
C ALA A 54 -2.09 -1.65 1.46
N VAL A 55 -0.92 -1.38 0.86
CA VAL A 55 -0.10 -2.34 0.12
C VAL A 55 1.22 -2.57 0.84
N ARG A 56 1.65 -3.84 0.93
CA ARG A 56 2.98 -4.26 1.35
C ARG A 56 3.79 -4.62 0.11
N ILE A 57 4.91 -3.94 -0.09
CA ILE A 57 5.74 -4.05 -1.29
C ILE A 57 7.08 -4.65 -0.90
N ASN A 58 7.44 -5.78 -1.51
CA ASN A 58 8.79 -6.34 -1.44
C ASN A 58 9.57 -5.90 -2.68
N PHE A 59 10.73 -5.29 -2.50
CA PHE A 59 11.53 -4.75 -3.61
C PHE A 59 13.03 -5.02 -3.45
N ASP A 60 13.73 -4.99 -4.59
CA ASP A 60 15.19 -5.07 -4.65
C ASP A 60 15.79 -3.67 -4.72
N GLU A 61 16.47 -3.28 -3.64
CA GLU A 61 17.13 -1.98 -3.49
C GLU A 61 18.25 -1.73 -4.51
N ASN A 62 18.77 -2.79 -5.15
CA ASN A 62 19.76 -2.65 -6.22
C ASN A 62 19.12 -2.28 -7.56
N ILE A 63 17.80 -2.42 -7.70
CA ILE A 63 17.05 -2.16 -8.93
C ILE A 63 16.18 -0.90 -8.78
N ILE A 64 15.58 -0.69 -7.61
CA ILE A 64 14.74 0.46 -7.31
C ILE A 64 14.98 0.98 -5.89
N THR A 65 15.11 2.30 -5.77
CA THR A 65 15.28 2.97 -4.47
C THR A 65 13.95 3.24 -3.80
N TYR A 66 13.96 3.39 -2.48
CA TYR A 66 12.77 3.81 -1.73
C TYR A 66 12.22 5.17 -2.19
N LYS A 67 13.10 6.08 -2.63
CA LYS A 67 12.70 7.39 -3.19
C LYS A 67 11.91 7.23 -4.49
N GLU A 68 12.29 6.30 -5.35
CA GLU A 68 11.53 6.00 -6.56
C GLU A 68 10.18 5.36 -6.26
N LEU A 69 10.09 4.49 -5.25
CA LEU A 69 8.81 4.00 -4.75
C LEU A 69 7.92 5.13 -4.23
N LEU A 70 8.47 6.11 -3.52
CA LEU A 70 7.73 7.31 -3.10
C LEU A 70 7.22 8.12 -4.30
N ASN A 71 7.98 8.23 -5.39
CA ASN A 71 7.50 8.91 -6.60
C ASN A 71 6.29 8.21 -7.19
N VAL A 72 6.30 6.86 -7.23
CA VAL A 72 5.13 6.08 -7.64
C VAL A 72 3.98 6.37 -6.69
N PHE A 73 4.18 6.26 -5.38
CA PHE A 73 3.17 6.53 -4.35
C PHE A 73 2.49 7.88 -4.53
N TRP A 74 3.24 8.97 -4.66
CA TRP A 74 2.67 10.32 -4.85
C TRP A 74 1.95 10.50 -6.19
N SER A 75 2.30 9.73 -7.22
CA SER A 75 1.56 9.70 -8.49
C SER A 75 0.27 8.86 -8.44
N CYS A 76 0.03 8.13 -7.35
CA CYS A 76 -1.10 7.20 -7.23
C CYS A 76 -2.36 7.82 -6.62
N HIS A 77 -2.24 8.89 -5.84
CA HIS A 77 -3.33 9.44 -5.04
C HIS A 77 -3.17 10.96 -4.88
N ASN A 78 -4.22 11.61 -4.39
CA ASN A 78 -4.11 13.00 -3.94
C ASN A 78 -3.79 13.00 -2.43
N PRO A 79 -2.60 13.46 -2.01
CA PRO A 79 -2.22 13.43 -0.60
C PRO A 79 -2.80 14.57 0.25
N THR A 80 -3.67 15.40 -0.33
CA THR A 80 -4.30 16.54 0.37
C THR A 80 -5.79 16.32 0.66
N THR A 81 -6.32 15.14 0.35
CA THR A 81 -7.69 14.74 0.73
C THR A 81 -7.66 14.02 2.08
N LEU A 82 -8.61 14.37 2.96
CA LEU A 82 -8.88 13.67 4.21
C LEU A 82 -9.98 12.63 4.00
#